data_AF-C5B6I8-F1
#
_entry.id   AF-C5B6I8-F1
#
_cell.length_a   1.000
_cell.length_b   1.000
_cell.length_c   1.000
_cell.angle_alpha   90.00
_cell.angle_beta   90.00
_cell.angle_gamma   90.00
#
_symmetry.space_group_name_H-M   'P 1'
#
loop_
_entity.id
_entity.type
_entity.pdbx_description
1 polymer ?
#
loop_
_entity_poly.entity_id
_entity_poly.type
_entity_poly.pdbx_seq_one_letter_code
_entity_poly.pdbx_strand_id
1 'polypeptide(L)'
;MSAAHFTLDSDGRFVARRSRAEVRISWQPRTPLRWNLRIEDVATGARILDADHHSLDHAFADAAAALEVERSGWRSLLRIVVGDDSFHRPGAMPAETILDHFGYVLVDSLQIFVLETFSDCVDAATVRKVFADRLSSAGAQVGAVNRIGSTDGEASWCVDAVLPVSGCFHRDRLTEAAAEIVAATDAGTLVSCHPLAVSRTRVEAEPATVLRFARAG
;
A
#
# COMPACT_ATOMS: atom_id res chain seq x y z
N MET A 1 -15.66 14.61 19.62
CA MET A 1 -15.38 13.91 20.89
C MET A 1 -15.93 12.48 20.77
N SER A 2 -15.07 11.46 20.75
CA SER A 2 -15.49 10.04 20.81
C SER A 2 -15.88 9.71 22.26
N ALA A 3 -17.05 9.13 22.49
CA ALA A 3 -17.48 8.74 23.82
C ALA A 3 -16.68 7.51 24.28
N ALA A 4 -15.92 7.64 25.36
CA ALA A 4 -15.27 6.51 26.01
C ALA A 4 -16.29 5.77 26.90
N HIS A 5 -16.34 4.46 26.78
CA HIS A 5 -17.10 3.54 27.62
C HIS A 5 -16.13 2.80 28.55
N PHE A 6 -16.45 2.72 29.84
CA PHE A 6 -15.62 2.00 30.79
C PHE A 6 -16.11 0.56 30.91
N THR A 7 -15.20 -0.40 30.77
CA THR A 7 -15.47 -1.83 30.97
C THR A 7 -14.43 -2.45 31.90
N LEU A 8 -14.80 -3.48 32.66
CA LEU A 8 -13.87 -4.25 33.48
C LEU A 8 -13.10 -5.25 32.60
N ASP A 9 -11.77 -5.30 32.73
CA ASP A 9 -10.94 -6.34 32.11
C ASP A 9 -10.98 -7.67 32.90
N SER A 10 -10.26 -8.68 32.40
CA SER A 10 -10.17 -10.01 33.03
C SER A 10 -9.54 -10.00 34.43
N ASP A 11 -8.83 -8.94 34.78
CA ASP A 11 -8.15 -8.75 36.06
C ASP A 11 -8.94 -7.80 37.00
N GLY A 12 -10.17 -7.44 36.61
CA GLY A 12 -11.06 -6.59 37.41
C GLY A 12 -10.68 -5.11 37.43
N ARG A 13 -9.91 -4.62 36.45
CA ARG A 13 -9.55 -3.20 36.32
C ARG A 13 -10.49 -2.48 35.35
N PHE A 14 -10.81 -1.23 35.66
CA PHE A 14 -11.56 -0.36 34.75
C PHE A 14 -10.68 0.07 33.59
N VAL A 15 -11.07 -0.31 32.38
CA VAL A 15 -10.42 0.06 31.12
C VAL A 15 -11.35 0.97 30.32
N ALA A 16 -10.80 2.07 29.79
CA ALA A 16 -11.54 3.07 29.03
C ALA A 16 -11.56 2.71 27.55
N ARG A 17 -12.61 2.03 27.10
CA ARG A 17 -12.77 1.64 25.70
C ARG A 17 -13.38 2.74 24.85
N ARG A 18 -12.91 2.90 23.62
CA ARG A 18 -13.49 3.87 22.69
C ARG A 18 -14.65 3.24 21.91
N SER A 19 -15.78 3.94 21.83
CA SER A 19 -16.90 3.56 20.94
C SER A 19 -16.58 3.76 19.46
N ARG A 20 -15.68 4.71 19.14
CA ARG A 20 -15.18 4.97 17.79
C ARG A 20 -13.73 5.40 17.83
N ALA A 21 -12.96 4.99 16.82
CA ALA A 21 -11.62 5.48 16.60
C ALA A 21 -11.38 5.74 15.11
N GLU A 22 -10.54 6.72 14.81
CA GLU A 22 -10.14 7.03 13.46
C GLU A 22 -8.66 6.71 13.32
N VAL A 23 -8.33 5.91 12.31
CA VAL A 23 -6.96 5.50 12.04
C VAL A 23 -6.52 6.03 10.70
N ARG A 24 -5.33 6.64 10.67
CA ARG A 24 -4.67 6.99 9.42
C ARG A 24 -3.79 5.84 9.01
N ILE A 25 -3.93 5.46 7.75
CA ILE A 25 -3.02 4.52 7.11
C ILE A 25 -2.13 5.32 6.20
N SER A 26 -0.83 5.13 6.38
CA SER A 26 0.13 5.53 5.38
C SER A 26 1.04 4.36 5.09
N TRP A 27 1.47 4.28 3.86
CA TRP A 27 2.60 3.45 3.48
C TRP A 27 3.82 4.38 3.58
N GLN A 28 4.86 3.98 4.31
CA GLN A 28 6.05 4.81 4.51
C GLN A 28 7.25 4.18 3.82
N PRO A 29 7.95 4.89 2.91
CA PRO A 29 9.12 4.35 2.27
C PRO A 29 10.21 4.06 3.31
N ARG A 30 10.66 2.82 3.38
CA ARG A 30 11.88 2.40 4.08
C ARG A 30 12.96 2.05 3.07
N THR A 31 14.23 2.09 3.46
CA THR A 31 15.35 1.63 2.63
C THR A 31 15.70 0.17 2.96
N PRO A 32 15.86 -0.74 1.97
CA PRO A 32 15.53 -0.54 0.53
C PRO A 32 14.03 -0.34 0.34
N LEU A 33 13.61 0.45 -0.67
CA LEU A 33 12.23 0.93 -0.92
C LEU A 33 11.15 -0.15 -0.66
N ARG A 34 10.74 -0.24 0.60
CA ARG A 34 9.66 -1.10 1.11
C ARG A 34 8.71 -0.18 1.83
N TRP A 35 7.44 -0.18 1.46
CA TRP A 35 6.50 0.65 2.18
C TRP A 35 5.84 -0.16 3.30
N ASN A 36 6.17 0.16 4.55
CA ASN A 36 5.53 -0.48 5.70
C ASN A 36 4.15 0.15 5.91
N LEU A 37 3.17 -0.71 6.21
CA LEU A 37 1.88 -0.26 6.70
C LEU A 37 2.07 0.44 8.04
N ARG A 38 1.80 1.74 8.07
CA ARG A 38 1.80 2.54 9.28
C ARG A 38 0.38 2.89 9.64
N ILE A 39 -0.01 2.54 10.87
CA ILE A 39 -1.32 2.90 11.41
C ILE A 39 -1.12 3.89 12.56
N GLU A 40 -1.82 5.02 12.49
CA GLU A 40 -1.74 6.10 13.48
C GLU A 40 -3.12 6.46 14.01
N ASP A 41 -3.21 6.80 15.29
CA ASP A 41 -4.42 7.38 15.87
C ASP A 41 -4.55 8.81 15.38
N VAL A 42 -5.61 9.13 14.62
CA VAL A 42 -5.80 10.50 14.11
C VAL A 42 -6.00 11.51 15.23
N ALA A 43 -6.56 11.09 16.37
CA ALA A 43 -6.82 12.00 17.48
C ALA A 43 -5.54 12.45 18.19
N THR A 44 -4.54 11.58 18.26
CA THR A 44 -3.32 11.81 19.07
C THR A 44 -2.05 11.90 18.23
N GLY A 45 -2.09 11.49 16.96
CA GLY A 45 -0.92 11.28 16.12
C GLY A 45 -0.04 10.13 16.59
N ALA A 46 -0.48 9.36 17.60
CA ALA A 46 0.30 8.27 18.16
C ALA A 46 0.44 7.15 17.13
N ARG A 47 1.66 6.65 16.98
CA ARG A 47 1.96 5.49 16.15
C ARG A 47 1.45 4.22 16.83
N ILE A 48 0.56 3.50 16.16
CA ILE A 48 -0.08 2.29 16.69
C ILE A 48 0.66 1.04 16.22
N LEU A 49 0.95 0.94 14.92
CA LEU A 49 1.60 -0.22 14.31
C LEU A 49 2.62 0.17 13.23
N ASP A 50 3.65 -0.67 13.14
CA ASP A 50 4.69 -0.70 12.11
C ASP A 50 5.26 -2.11 12.02
N ALA A 51 4.51 -3.02 11.40
CA ALA A 51 4.85 -4.43 11.29
C ALA A 51 4.44 -5.00 9.94
N ASP A 52 5.07 -6.11 9.56
CA ASP A 52 4.68 -6.91 8.41
C ASP A 52 3.34 -7.59 8.72
N HIS A 53 2.34 -7.42 7.85
CA HIS A 53 1.02 -8.03 8.01
C HIS A 53 0.64 -8.80 6.74
N HIS A 54 0.03 -9.96 6.93
CA HIS A 54 -0.46 -10.83 5.85
C HIS A 54 -1.82 -10.38 5.28
N SER A 55 -2.55 -9.52 6.01
CA SER A 55 -3.79 -8.86 5.56
C SER A 55 -3.98 -7.52 6.30
N LEU A 56 -4.65 -6.58 5.65
CA LEU A 56 -5.05 -5.32 6.26
C LEU A 56 -6.07 -5.54 7.37
N ASP A 57 -6.94 -6.54 7.23
CA ASP A 57 -7.89 -6.91 8.27
C ASP A 57 -7.22 -7.33 9.58
N HIS A 58 -6.10 -8.05 9.50
CA HIS A 58 -5.31 -8.40 10.68
C HIS A 58 -4.65 -7.15 11.30
N ALA A 59 -4.06 -6.30 10.46
CA ALA A 59 -3.45 -5.04 10.92
C ALA A 59 -4.48 -4.11 11.61
N PHE A 60 -5.71 -4.05 11.11
CA PHE A 60 -6.77 -3.28 11.77
C PHE A 60 -7.28 -3.92 13.05
N ALA A 61 -7.29 -5.26 13.13
CA ALA A 61 -7.64 -5.93 14.38
C ALA A 61 -6.63 -5.60 15.48
N ASP A 62 -5.34 -5.60 15.13
CA ASP A 62 -4.26 -5.21 16.04
C ASP A 62 -4.37 -3.72 16.41
N ALA A 63 -4.68 -2.84 15.45
CA ALA A 63 -4.87 -1.42 15.72
C ALA A 63 -6.08 -1.16 16.62
N ALA A 64 -7.20 -1.86 16.38
CA ALA A 64 -8.39 -1.78 17.22
C ALA A 64 -8.10 -2.24 18.64
N ALA A 65 -7.31 -3.30 18.81
CA ALA A 65 -6.88 -3.79 20.11
C ALA A 65 -6.00 -2.77 20.85
N ALA A 66 -5.01 -2.19 20.16
CA ALA A 66 -4.13 -1.16 20.72
C ALA A 66 -4.87 0.14 21.08
N LEU A 67 -5.97 0.44 20.41
CA LEU A 67 -6.84 1.60 20.68
C LEU A 67 -7.96 1.30 21.69
N GLU A 68 -7.97 0.10 22.27
CA GLU A 68 -9.00 -0.37 23.21
C GLU A 68 -10.41 -0.21 22.65
N VAL A 69 -10.60 -0.42 21.34
CA VAL A 69 -11.92 -0.38 20.69
C VAL A 69 -12.68 -1.67 21.01
N GLU A 70 -13.97 -1.54 21.28
CA GLU A 70 -14.81 -2.69 21.64
C GLU A 70 -14.82 -3.77 20.53
N ARG A 71 -14.53 -5.02 20.90
CA ARG A 71 -14.37 -6.14 19.95
C ARG A 71 -15.63 -6.42 19.12
N SER A 72 -16.81 -6.14 19.67
CA SER A 72 -18.07 -6.20 18.93
C SER A 72 -18.23 -4.94 18.09
N GLY A 73 -17.83 -4.99 16.83
CA GLY A 73 -18.12 -3.94 15.85
C GLY A 73 -16.96 -3.05 15.46
N TRP A 74 -15.73 -3.27 15.96
CA TRP A 74 -14.53 -2.49 15.56
C TRP A 74 -14.39 -2.34 14.03
N ARG A 75 -14.75 -3.40 13.28
CA ARG A 75 -14.75 -3.39 11.80
C ARG A 75 -15.58 -2.25 11.20
N SER A 76 -16.67 -1.85 11.83
CA SER A 76 -17.54 -0.74 11.38
C SER A 76 -17.21 0.61 12.03
N LEU A 77 -16.36 0.61 13.07
CA LEU A 77 -16.09 1.76 13.93
C LEU A 77 -14.74 2.42 13.64
N LEU A 78 -13.88 1.75 12.86
CA LEU A 78 -12.66 2.33 12.32
C LEU A 78 -12.97 3.09 11.02
N ARG A 79 -12.68 4.38 11.02
CA ARG A 79 -12.52 5.16 9.78
C ARG A 79 -11.09 4.95 9.29
N ILE A 80 -10.97 4.52 8.04
CA ILE A 80 -9.69 4.32 7.36
C ILE A 80 -9.42 5.55 6.50
N VAL A 81 -8.24 6.15 6.64
CA VAL A 81 -7.75 7.25 5.81
C VAL A 81 -6.58 6.74 4.97
N VAL A 82 -6.64 6.90 3.65
CA VAL A 82 -5.58 6.56 2.69
C VAL A 82 -5.32 7.77 1.80
N GLY A 83 -4.16 8.40 1.94
CA GLY A 83 -3.90 9.69 1.28
C GLY A 83 -4.92 10.75 1.71
N ASP A 84 -5.61 11.33 0.72
CA ASP A 84 -6.67 12.33 0.93
C ASP A 84 -8.06 11.69 1.13
N ASP A 85 -8.19 10.40 0.84
CA ASP A 85 -9.47 9.69 0.93
C ASP A 85 -9.70 9.12 2.31
N SER A 86 -10.97 9.03 2.70
CA SER A 86 -11.36 8.34 3.91
C SER A 86 -12.67 7.60 3.73
N PHE A 87 -12.77 6.42 4.34
CA PHE A 87 -13.97 5.60 4.24
C PHE A 87 -14.26 4.88 5.55
N HIS A 88 -15.54 4.58 5.73
CA HIS A 88 -16.02 3.67 6.78
C HIS A 88 -16.28 2.31 6.15
N ARG A 89 -15.88 1.25 6.85
CA ARG A 89 -16.13 -0.12 6.41
C ARG A 89 -17.57 -0.53 6.69
N PRO A 90 -18.37 -0.89 5.66
CA PRO A 90 -19.72 -1.38 5.87
C PRO A 90 -19.68 -2.84 6.37
N GLY A 91 -19.91 -3.02 7.67
CA GLY A 91 -20.07 -4.35 8.28
C GLY A 91 -18.80 -5.20 8.22
N ALA A 92 -18.91 -6.44 7.74
CA ALA A 92 -17.84 -7.44 7.76
C ALA A 92 -16.97 -7.47 6.48
N MET A 93 -17.23 -6.62 5.48
CA MET A 93 -16.52 -6.66 4.19
C MET A 93 -15.02 -6.39 4.34
N PRO A 94 -14.09 -7.25 3.88
CA PRO A 94 -12.65 -7.06 4.04
C PRO A 94 -12.16 -5.70 3.55
N ALA A 95 -11.17 -5.14 4.23
CA ALA A 95 -10.68 -3.81 3.88
C ALA A 95 -10.05 -3.76 2.50
N GLU A 96 -9.42 -4.85 2.05
CA GLU A 96 -8.90 -5.01 0.70
C GLU A 96 -10.02 -4.90 -0.34
N THR A 97 -11.19 -5.49 -0.08
CA THR A 97 -12.36 -5.39 -0.96
C THR A 97 -12.89 -3.96 -1.04
N ILE A 98 -12.87 -3.24 0.08
CA ILE A 98 -13.30 -1.84 0.13
C ILE A 98 -12.33 -0.95 -0.63
N LEU A 99 -11.02 -1.14 -0.41
CA LEU A 99 -9.98 -0.44 -1.16
C LEU A 99 -10.12 -0.69 -2.66
N ASP A 100 -10.30 -1.94 -3.08
CA ASP A 100 -10.50 -2.30 -4.48
C ASP A 100 -11.73 -1.62 -5.08
N HIS A 101 -12.84 -1.54 -4.32
CA HIS A 101 -14.06 -0.84 -4.73
C HIS A 101 -13.85 0.66 -4.89
N PHE A 102 -13.02 1.28 -4.05
CA PHE A 102 -12.62 2.68 -4.15
C PHE A 102 -11.44 2.92 -5.10
N GLY A 103 -11.09 1.94 -5.94
CA GLY A 103 -10.06 2.11 -6.96
C GLY A 103 -8.63 1.99 -6.46
N TYR A 104 -8.42 1.51 -5.22
CA TYR A 104 -7.10 1.25 -4.66
C TYR A 104 -6.63 -0.18 -4.94
N VAL A 105 -5.34 -0.35 -5.20
CA VAL A 105 -4.71 -1.65 -5.43
C VAL A 105 -3.51 -1.84 -4.52
N LEU A 106 -3.44 -3.02 -3.90
CA LEU A 106 -2.25 -3.48 -3.19
C LEU A 106 -1.26 -4.06 -4.20
N VAL A 107 -0.07 -3.47 -4.23
CA VAL A 107 0.98 -3.77 -5.20
C VAL A 107 2.26 -4.09 -4.47
N ASP A 108 2.77 -5.32 -4.62
CA ASP A 108 4.05 -5.70 -4.02
C ASP A 108 5.24 -5.25 -4.89
N SER A 109 5.05 -5.32 -6.20
CA SER A 109 6.05 -4.97 -7.20
C SER A 109 5.43 -4.37 -8.46
N LEU A 110 6.17 -3.46 -9.07
CA LEU A 110 5.87 -2.85 -10.34
C LEU A 110 6.88 -3.30 -11.39
N GLN A 111 6.39 -3.78 -12.52
CA GLN A 111 7.18 -3.77 -13.75
C GLN A 111 7.20 -2.32 -14.25
N ILE A 112 8.39 -1.75 -14.44
CA ILE A 112 8.58 -0.42 -15.01
C ILE A 112 9.37 -0.53 -16.31
N PHE A 113 9.15 0.42 -17.20
CA PHE A 113 9.92 0.62 -18.43
C PHE A 113 10.48 2.03 -18.41
N VAL A 114 11.81 2.14 -18.46
CA VAL A 114 12.51 3.42 -18.36
C VAL A 114 13.31 3.66 -19.62
N LEU A 115 13.19 4.86 -20.18
CA LEU A 115 13.86 5.31 -21.40
C LEU A 115 14.95 6.32 -21.06
N GLU A 116 16.12 6.15 -21.66
CA GLU A 116 17.21 7.13 -21.59
C GLU A 116 18.03 7.12 -22.89
N THR A 117 18.69 8.23 -23.18
CA THR A 117 19.60 8.37 -24.32
C THR A 117 21.06 8.29 -23.86
N PHE A 118 21.87 7.61 -24.67
CA PHE A 118 23.32 7.51 -24.49
C PHE A 118 24.02 7.82 -25.81
N SER A 119 25.33 8.07 -25.79
CA SER A 119 26.11 8.11 -27.03
C SER A 119 25.98 6.78 -27.79
N ASP A 120 25.95 6.84 -29.13
CA ASP A 120 25.67 5.68 -30.00
C ASP A 120 26.69 4.53 -29.86
N CYS A 121 27.88 4.82 -29.35
CA CYS A 121 28.95 3.86 -29.12
C CYS A 121 28.80 3.04 -27.82
N VAL A 122 27.83 3.38 -26.97
CA VAL A 122 27.60 2.68 -25.71
C VAL A 122 26.87 1.36 -25.99
N ASP A 123 27.40 0.26 -25.43
CA ASP A 123 26.83 -1.07 -25.58
C ASP A 123 25.74 -1.37 -24.53
N ALA A 124 24.97 -2.42 -24.79
CA ALA A 124 23.87 -2.83 -23.90
C ALA A 124 24.35 -3.20 -22.48
N ALA A 125 25.56 -3.73 -22.34
CA ALA A 125 26.13 -4.10 -21.05
C ALA A 125 26.43 -2.88 -20.19
N THR A 126 26.97 -1.82 -20.81
CA THR A 126 27.23 -0.54 -20.15
C THR A 126 25.92 0.13 -19.74
N VAL A 127 24.93 0.19 -20.65
CA VAL A 127 23.59 0.72 -20.33
C VAL A 127 22.98 -0.04 -19.15
N ARG A 128 23.00 -1.39 -19.20
CA ARG A 128 22.49 -2.22 -18.10
C ARG A 128 23.13 -1.86 -16.76
N LYS A 129 24.45 -1.67 -16.75
CA LYS A 129 25.19 -1.31 -15.53
C LYS A 129 24.77 0.06 -15.00
N VAL A 130 24.68 1.07 -15.86
CA VAL A 130 24.24 2.42 -15.47
C VAL A 130 22.84 2.38 -14.83
N PHE A 131 21.89 1.69 -15.46
CA PHE A 131 20.55 1.51 -14.91
C PHE A 131 20.56 0.72 -13.59
N ALA A 132 21.35 -0.36 -13.50
CA ALA A 132 21.44 -1.16 -12.29
C ALA A 132 21.99 -0.33 -11.13
N ASP A 133 23.04 0.46 -11.37
CA ASP A 133 23.65 1.33 -10.36
C ASP A 133 22.64 2.38 -9.86
N ARG A 134 21.93 3.05 -10.78
CA ARG A 134 20.93 4.09 -10.46
C ARG A 134 19.71 3.53 -9.73
N LEU A 135 19.13 2.46 -10.24
CA LEU A 135 17.93 1.83 -9.68
C LEU A 135 18.21 0.97 -8.44
N SER A 136 19.48 0.64 -8.14
CA SER A 136 19.86 -0.16 -6.96
C SER A 136 19.41 0.48 -5.65
N SER A 137 19.40 1.80 -5.57
CA SER A 137 18.94 2.56 -4.40
C SER A 137 17.46 2.31 -4.09
N ALA A 138 16.68 2.00 -5.13
CA ALA A 138 15.29 1.61 -5.05
C ALA A 138 15.08 0.09 -4.93
N GLY A 139 16.16 -0.69 -4.84
CA GLY A 139 16.11 -2.15 -4.79
C GLY A 139 15.58 -2.79 -6.07
N ALA A 140 15.56 -2.06 -7.20
CA ALA A 140 14.98 -2.59 -8.42
C ALA A 140 15.91 -3.62 -9.08
N GLN A 141 15.30 -4.63 -9.69
CA GLN A 141 16.01 -5.62 -10.49
C GLN A 141 15.89 -5.28 -11.97
N VAL A 142 17.02 -4.93 -12.60
CA VAL A 142 17.08 -4.65 -14.03
C VAL A 142 16.92 -5.93 -14.85
N GLY A 143 15.97 -5.89 -15.80
CA GLY A 143 15.62 -6.95 -16.73
C GLY A 143 16.38 -6.85 -18.05
N ALA A 144 15.68 -6.91 -19.17
CA ALA A 144 16.20 -6.70 -20.50
C ALA A 144 16.50 -5.21 -20.79
N VAL A 145 17.44 -5.01 -21.72
CA VAL A 145 17.90 -3.71 -22.17
C VAL A 145 17.82 -3.72 -23.69
N ASN A 146 16.95 -2.88 -24.24
CA ASN A 146 16.64 -2.87 -25.67
C ASN A 146 16.98 -1.51 -26.26
N ARG A 147 17.76 -1.49 -27.33
CA ARG A 147 17.99 -0.29 -28.13
C ARG A 147 16.75 -0.05 -28.99
N ILE A 148 16.17 1.14 -28.88
CA ILE A 148 14.95 1.52 -29.58
C ILE A 148 15.25 2.23 -30.90
N GLY A 149 16.34 3.00 -30.94
CA GLY A 149 16.73 3.75 -32.13
C GLY A 149 18.04 4.49 -31.94
N SER A 150 18.43 5.20 -33.00
CA SER A 150 19.57 6.11 -33.00
C SER A 150 19.22 7.37 -33.79
N THR A 151 19.60 8.54 -33.28
CA THR A 151 19.43 9.83 -33.95
C THR A 151 20.59 10.73 -33.54
N ASP A 152 21.22 11.38 -34.52
CA ASP A 152 22.29 12.38 -34.32
C ASP A 152 23.45 11.95 -33.39
N GLY A 153 23.84 10.67 -33.44
CA GLY A 153 24.93 10.14 -32.61
C GLY A 153 24.54 9.77 -31.18
N GLU A 154 23.24 9.78 -30.87
CA GLU A 154 22.66 9.26 -29.64
C GLU A 154 21.79 8.03 -29.92
N ALA A 155 21.88 7.03 -29.05
CA ALA A 155 21.02 5.86 -29.04
C ALA A 155 20.00 5.95 -27.90
N SER A 156 18.73 5.72 -28.19
CA SER A 156 17.68 5.59 -27.18
C SER A 156 17.59 4.14 -26.70
N TRP A 157 17.60 3.95 -25.39
CA TRP A 157 17.55 2.64 -24.75
C TRP A 157 16.37 2.55 -23.80
N CYS A 158 15.58 1.48 -23.94
CA CYS A 158 14.52 1.13 -23.01
C CYS A 158 14.99 -0.03 -22.14
N VAL A 159 14.86 0.14 -20.83
CA VAL A 159 15.15 -0.88 -19.83
C VAL A 159 13.87 -1.26 -19.13
N ASP A 160 13.60 -2.55 -19.02
CA ASP A 160 12.58 -3.04 -18.12
C ASP A 160 13.22 -3.35 -16.77
N ALA A 161 12.52 -3.02 -15.68
CA ALA A 161 12.97 -3.32 -14.33
C ALA A 161 11.78 -3.69 -13.45
N VAL A 162 12.06 -4.51 -12.43
CA VAL A 162 11.09 -4.84 -11.39
C VAL A 162 11.43 -4.02 -10.16
N LEU A 163 10.53 -3.10 -9.80
CA LEU A 163 10.64 -2.24 -8.64
C LEU A 163 9.82 -2.82 -7.48
N PRO A 164 10.43 -3.19 -6.35
CA PRO A 164 9.68 -3.51 -5.14
C PRO A 164 9.05 -2.22 -4.59
N VAL A 165 7.74 -2.22 -4.35
CA VAL A 165 7.04 -1.04 -3.80
C VAL A 165 6.15 -1.36 -2.60
N SER A 166 5.66 -2.58 -2.45
CA SER A 166 4.81 -3.03 -1.32
C SER A 166 3.89 -1.93 -0.77
N GLY A 167 2.96 -1.45 -1.58
CA GLY A 167 2.16 -0.26 -1.29
C GLY A 167 0.69 -0.41 -1.70
N CYS A 168 -0.13 0.55 -1.26
CA CYS A 168 -1.50 0.72 -1.72
C CYS A 168 -1.60 2.01 -2.53
N PHE A 169 -2.01 1.89 -3.78
CA PHE A 169 -2.07 3.02 -4.71
C PHE A 169 -3.46 3.13 -5.30
N HIS A 170 -3.98 4.35 -5.45
CA HIS A 170 -5.11 4.56 -6.34
C HIS A 170 -4.68 4.22 -7.78
N ARG A 171 -5.48 3.43 -8.50
CA ARG A 171 -5.15 2.95 -9.85
C ARG A 171 -4.77 4.10 -10.79
N ASP A 172 -5.46 5.23 -10.67
CA ASP A 172 -5.22 6.41 -11.51
C ASP A 172 -3.92 7.16 -11.17
N ARG A 173 -3.34 6.94 -9.99
CA ARG A 173 -2.10 7.57 -9.52
C ARG A 173 -0.90 6.63 -9.54
N LEU A 174 -1.07 5.38 -9.98
CA LEU A 174 0.00 4.38 -9.95
C LEU A 174 1.19 4.79 -10.83
N THR A 175 0.92 5.31 -12.02
CA THR A 175 1.95 5.79 -12.96
C THR A 175 2.69 7.00 -12.41
N GLU A 176 1.99 7.92 -11.75
CA GLU A 176 2.59 9.10 -11.11
C GLU A 176 3.53 8.70 -9.97
N ALA A 177 3.08 7.82 -9.07
CA ALA A 177 3.92 7.29 -8.00
C ALA A 177 5.16 6.54 -8.52
N ALA A 178 5.01 5.75 -9.60
CA ALA A 178 6.14 5.10 -10.24
C ALA A 178 7.12 6.11 -10.85
N ALA A 179 6.62 7.19 -11.44
CA ALA A 179 7.43 8.24 -12.06
C ALA A 179 8.24 9.00 -11.00
N GLU A 180 7.65 9.30 -9.83
CA GLU A 180 8.35 9.92 -8.71
C GLU A 180 9.53 9.06 -8.23
N ILE A 181 9.34 7.74 -8.13
CA ILE A 181 10.42 6.82 -7.72
C ILE A 181 11.53 6.79 -8.78
N VAL A 182 11.18 6.68 -10.07
CA VAL A 182 12.17 6.69 -11.16
C VAL A 182 12.94 8.01 -11.18
N ALA A 183 12.25 9.15 -11.03
CA ALA A 183 12.89 10.47 -10.98
C ALA A 183 13.87 10.58 -9.80
N ALA A 184 13.53 10.05 -8.63
CA ALA A 184 14.41 10.04 -7.45
C ALA A 184 15.68 9.20 -7.65
N THR A 185 15.69 8.27 -8.60
CA THR A 185 16.86 7.42 -8.91
C THR A 185 17.74 7.97 -10.03
N ASP A 186 17.36 9.07 -10.69
CA ASP A 186 18.04 9.59 -11.88
C ASP A 186 18.21 8.53 -12.99
N ALA A 187 17.30 7.55 -13.06
CA ALA A 187 17.38 6.44 -14.00
C ALA A 187 16.89 6.79 -15.41
N GLY A 188 16.30 7.96 -15.62
CA GLY A 188 15.75 8.39 -16.90
C GLY A 188 14.24 8.65 -16.83
N THR A 189 13.55 8.44 -17.96
CA THR A 189 12.12 8.76 -18.11
C THR A 189 11.27 7.51 -18.00
N LEU A 190 10.30 7.47 -17.08
CA LEU A 190 9.31 6.39 -17.05
C LEU A 190 8.43 6.44 -18.31
N VAL A 191 8.35 5.33 -19.04
CA VAL A 191 7.48 5.17 -20.21
C VAL A 191 6.18 4.48 -19.85
N SER A 192 6.25 3.44 -19.01
CA SER A 192 5.08 2.66 -18.58
C SER A 192 5.37 1.93 -17.27
N CYS A 193 4.31 1.63 -16.51
CA CYS A 193 4.39 0.74 -15.37
C CYS A 193 3.17 -0.19 -15.29
N HIS A 194 3.37 -1.41 -14.77
CA HIS A 194 2.30 -2.38 -14.54
C HIS A 194 2.50 -3.12 -13.21
N PRO A 195 1.44 -3.35 -12.42
CA PRO A 195 1.55 -4.17 -11.22
C PRO A 195 1.77 -5.65 -11.58
N LEU A 196 2.80 -6.27 -11.01
CA LEU A 196 3.15 -7.68 -11.26
C LEU A 196 2.48 -8.64 -10.27
N ALA A 197 2.31 -8.21 -9.03
CA ALA A 197 1.55 -8.92 -8.02
C ALA A 197 0.46 -7.98 -7.51
N VAL A 198 -0.77 -8.22 -7.97
CA VAL A 198 -1.97 -7.67 -7.34
C VAL A 198 -2.43 -8.75 -6.38
N SER A 199 -2.35 -8.50 -5.07
CA SER A 199 -2.93 -9.42 -4.09
C SER A 199 -4.45 -9.40 -4.26
N ARG A 200 -4.96 -10.29 -5.11
CA ARG A 200 -6.38 -10.65 -5.13
C ARG A 200 -6.57 -11.61 -3.99
N THR A 201 -6.81 -11.09 -2.79
CA THR A 201 -7.30 -11.91 -1.70
C THR A 201 -8.61 -12.55 -2.16
N ARG A 202 -8.58 -13.85 -2.49
CA ARG A 202 -9.78 -14.69 -2.51
C ARG A 202 -10.25 -14.74 -1.06
N VAL A 203 -11.16 -13.84 -0.73
CA VAL A 203 -11.87 -13.92 0.54
C VAL A 203 -12.82 -15.10 0.40
N GLU A 204 -12.53 -16.21 1.07
CA GLU A 204 -13.58 -17.15 1.45
C GLU A 204 -14.52 -16.37 2.36
N ALA A 205 -15.57 -15.81 1.77
CA ALA A 205 -16.63 -15.17 2.53
C ALA A 205 -17.27 -16.27 3.38
N GLU A 206 -17.00 -16.28 4.69
CA GLU A 206 -17.88 -17.00 5.60
C GLU A 206 -19.30 -16.48 5.35
N PRO A 207 -20.27 -17.38 5.12
CA PRO A 207 -21.61 -16.98 4.75
C PRO A 207 -22.16 -16.05 5.84
N ALA A 208 -22.61 -14.86 5.41
CA ALA A 208 -23.18 -13.87 6.29
C ALA A 208 -24.23 -14.53 7.21
N THR A 209 -23.98 -14.51 8.52
CA THR A 209 -24.96 -14.94 9.52
C THR A 209 -26.21 -14.09 9.32
N VAL A 210 -27.25 -14.70 8.74
CA VAL A 210 -28.55 -14.06 8.54
C VAL A 210 -29.11 -13.68 9.90
N LEU A 211 -29.11 -12.39 10.23
CA LEU A 211 -29.82 -11.85 11.38
C LEU A 211 -31.32 -12.06 11.16
N ARG A 212 -31.87 -13.15 11.72
CA ARG A 212 -33.32 -13.34 11.84
C ARG A 212 -33.84 -12.39 12.90
N PHE A 213 -34.55 -11.35 12.48
CA PHE A 213 -35.36 -10.55 13.39
C PHE A 213 -36.53 -11.39 13.89
N ALA A 214 -36.47 -11.84 15.14
CA ALA A 214 -37.67 -12.32 15.82
C ALA A 214 -38.56 -11.10 16.09
N ARG A 215 -39.73 -11.04 15.43
CA ARG A 215 -40.81 -10.14 15.85
C ARG A 215 -41.27 -10.59 17.22
N ALA A 216 -41.04 -9.76 18.24
CA ALA A 216 -41.74 -9.90 19.51
C ALA A 216 -43.22 -9.59 19.27
N GLY A 217 -44.08 -10.57 19.58
CA GLY A 217 -45.51 -10.41 19.77
C GLY A 217 -45.84 -10.43 21.25
#